data_AF-A0A843JTG3-F1
#
_entry.id   AF-A0A843JTG3-F1
#
_cell.length_a   1.000
_cell.length_b   1.000
_cell.length_c   1.000
_cell.angle_alpha   90.00
_cell.angle_beta   90.00
_cell.angle_gamma   90.00
#
_symmetry.space_group_name_H-M   'P 1'
#
loop_
_entity.id
_entity.type
_entity.pdbx_description
1 polymer ?
#
loop_
_entity_poly.entity_id
_entity_poly.type
_entity_poly.pdbx_seq_one_letter_code
_entity_poly.pdbx_strand_id
1 'polypeptide(L)'
;MKINDLIKDQYGLLQSSELLLTIILLIFIIGIVANLSDDLNERVLSEEELSSLEAIAIESSDYLLNNPGNPENWEDDEGLDNGIVSKKIIPGLAIKNKTVDNGDFFYESSSDEMIMSNAISYNKMIMVKNNYDSLVGNNLYNDSVRSSMAIYPLNGKI
;
A
#
# COMPACT_ATOMS: atom_id res chain seq x y z
N MET A 1 -51.00 -56.97 15.03
CA MET A 1 -49.78 -56.34 14.50
C MET A 1 -49.02 -57.41 13.72
N LYS A 2 -48.78 -57.24 12.41
CA LYS A 2 -48.16 -58.29 11.59
C LYS A 2 -46.62 -58.18 11.68
N ILE A 3 -45.92 -59.30 11.63
CA ILE A 3 -44.45 -59.38 11.70
C ILE A 3 -43.78 -58.52 10.60
N ASN A 4 -44.40 -58.45 9.41
CA ASN A 4 -43.91 -57.62 8.32
C ASN A 4 -43.96 -56.11 8.61
N ASP A 5 -44.89 -55.66 9.46
CA ASP A 5 -44.97 -54.26 9.87
C ASP A 5 -43.83 -53.90 10.84
N LEU A 6 -43.49 -54.81 11.77
CA LEU A 6 -42.36 -54.67 12.71
C LEU A 6 -41.00 -54.64 12.00
N ILE A 7 -40.83 -55.51 10.99
CA ILE A 7 -39.61 -55.56 10.18
C ILE A 7 -39.44 -54.28 9.36
N LYS A 8 -40.52 -53.77 8.75
CA LYS A 8 -40.52 -52.53 7.98
C LYS A 8 -40.19 -51.30 8.84
N ASP A 9 -40.69 -51.28 10.08
CA ASP A 9 -40.42 -50.21 11.06
C ASP A 9 -38.94 -50.18 11.49
N GLN A 10 -38.33 -51.36 11.71
CA GLN A 10 -36.90 -51.48 12.00
C GLN A 10 -36.02 -50.97 10.85
N TYR A 11 -36.38 -51.25 9.59
CA TYR A 11 -35.64 -50.74 8.44
C TYR A 11 -35.76 -49.21 8.28
N GLY A 12 -36.93 -48.63 8.58
CA GLY A 12 -37.11 -47.17 8.60
C GLY A 12 -36.32 -46.47 9.70
N LEU A 13 -36.22 -47.10 10.87
CA LEU A 13 -35.37 -46.65 11.99
C LEU A 13 -33.87 -46.69 11.65
N LEU A 14 -33.41 -47.77 11.01
CA LEU A 14 -32.03 -47.89 10.54
C LEU A 14 -31.69 -46.78 9.52
N GLN A 15 -32.54 -46.59 8.51
CA GLN A 15 -32.31 -45.63 7.44
C GLN A 15 -32.33 -44.17 7.92
N SER A 16 -33.21 -43.83 8.88
CA SER A 16 -33.23 -42.49 9.49
C SER A 16 -32.01 -42.20 10.37
N SER A 17 -31.47 -43.22 11.05
CA SER A 17 -30.24 -43.07 11.85
C SER A 17 -28.99 -42.83 11.00
N GLU A 18 -28.86 -43.51 9.86
CA GLU A 18 -27.76 -43.29 8.90
C GLU A 18 -27.83 -41.89 8.27
N LEU A 19 -29.04 -41.41 7.97
CA LEU A 19 -29.26 -40.07 7.44
C LEU A 19 -28.91 -38.99 8.47
N LEU A 20 -29.28 -39.18 9.74
CA LEU A 20 -28.89 -38.29 10.83
C LEU A 20 -27.36 -38.24 11.00
N LEU A 21 -26.71 -39.40 11.02
CA LEU A 21 -25.24 -39.50 11.12
C LEU A 21 -24.56 -38.74 9.97
N THR A 22 -25.08 -38.89 8.75
CA THR A 22 -24.57 -38.22 7.55
C THR A 22 -24.69 -36.70 7.69
N ILE A 23 -25.82 -36.19 8.18
CA ILE A 23 -26.02 -34.75 8.40
C ILE A 23 -25.07 -34.22 9.46
N ILE A 24 -24.87 -34.95 10.58
CA ILE A 24 -23.91 -34.56 11.63
C ILE A 24 -22.51 -34.46 11.03
N LEU A 25 -22.11 -35.45 10.24
CA LEU A 25 -20.79 -35.49 9.61
C LEU A 25 -20.61 -34.34 8.61
N LEU A 26 -21.66 -34.00 7.84
CA LEU A 26 -21.68 -32.84 6.96
C LEU A 26 -21.46 -31.52 7.72
N ILE A 27 -22.17 -31.34 8.84
CA ILE A 27 -22.03 -30.14 9.69
C ILE A 27 -20.59 -30.02 10.21
N PHE A 28 -19.98 -31.13 10.63
CA PHE A 28 -18.58 -31.15 11.06
C PHE A 28 -17.62 -30.73 9.95
N ILE A 29 -17.80 -31.26 8.73
CA ILE A 29 -16.97 -30.88 7.58
C ILE A 29 -17.11 -29.38 7.31
N ILE A 30 -18.33 -28.85 7.27
CA ILE A 30 -18.58 -27.43 7.02
C ILE A 30 -17.93 -26.57 8.12
N GLY A 31 -18.01 -26.98 9.39
CA GLY A 31 -17.38 -26.25 10.49
C GLY A 31 -15.85 -26.21 10.41
N ILE A 32 -15.21 -27.31 9.98
CA ILE A 32 -13.75 -27.34 9.78
C ILE A 32 -13.36 -26.45 8.59
N VAL A 33 -14.09 -26.54 7.47
CA VAL A 33 -13.83 -25.72 6.28
C VAL A 33 -14.02 -24.24 6.57
N ALA A 34 -15.03 -23.86 7.36
CA ALA A 34 -15.26 -22.48 7.75
C ALA A 34 -14.06 -21.91 8.52
N ASN A 35 -13.57 -22.62 9.54
CA ASN A 35 -12.40 -22.17 10.32
C ASN A 35 -11.13 -22.03 9.45
N LEU A 36 -10.90 -22.97 8.54
CA LEU A 36 -9.76 -22.89 7.61
C LEU A 36 -9.91 -21.73 6.63
N SER A 37 -11.14 -21.48 6.17
CA SER A 37 -11.43 -20.37 5.26
C SER A 37 -11.20 -19.02 5.93
N ASP A 38 -11.52 -18.87 7.21
CA ASP A 38 -11.30 -17.61 7.94
C ASP A 38 -9.80 -17.31 8.09
N ASP A 39 -8.96 -18.28 8.48
CA ASP A 39 -7.49 -18.10 8.59
C ASP A 39 -6.84 -17.79 7.22
N LEU A 40 -7.27 -18.49 6.17
CA LEU A 40 -6.77 -18.22 4.83
C LEU A 40 -7.19 -16.84 4.32
N ASN A 41 -8.42 -16.42 4.60
CA ASN A 41 -8.93 -15.13 4.17
C ASN A 41 -8.18 -13.97 4.86
N GLU A 42 -7.89 -14.09 6.16
CA GLU A 42 -7.08 -13.09 6.88
C GLU A 42 -5.68 -12.96 6.26
N ARG A 43 -5.03 -14.08 5.92
CA ARG A 43 -3.70 -14.06 5.28
C ARG A 43 -3.75 -13.44 3.90
N VAL A 44 -4.70 -13.82 3.06
CA VAL A 44 -4.86 -13.26 1.72
C VAL A 44 -5.07 -11.75 1.79
N LEU A 45 -5.95 -11.28 2.68
CA LEU A 45 -6.16 -9.84 2.88
C LEU A 45 -4.87 -9.14 3.32
N SER A 46 -4.10 -9.74 4.24
CA SER A 46 -2.83 -9.16 4.68
C SER A 46 -1.77 -9.09 3.57
N GLU A 47 -1.71 -10.09 2.70
CA GLU A 47 -0.80 -10.12 1.55
C GLU A 47 -1.22 -9.09 0.49
N GLU A 48 -2.52 -8.93 0.24
CA GLU A 48 -3.06 -7.89 -0.65
C GLU A 48 -2.76 -6.49 -0.11
N GLU A 49 -2.95 -6.25 1.20
CA GLU A 49 -2.59 -4.99 1.85
C GLU A 49 -1.11 -4.68 1.70
N LEU A 50 -0.23 -5.65 1.97
CA LEU A 50 1.22 -5.47 1.84
C LEU A 50 1.64 -5.20 0.39
N SER A 51 1.11 -5.97 -0.55
CA SER A 51 1.36 -5.77 -1.99
C SER A 51 0.91 -4.38 -2.46
N SER A 52 -0.26 -3.91 -2.00
CA SER A 52 -0.75 -2.57 -2.31
C SER A 52 0.16 -1.48 -1.73
N LEU A 53 0.66 -1.66 -0.51
CA LEU A 53 1.59 -0.72 0.11
C LEU A 53 2.94 -0.69 -0.62
N GLU A 54 3.46 -1.85 -1.02
CA GLU A 54 4.68 -1.95 -1.84
C GLU A 54 4.50 -1.24 -3.18
N ALA A 55 3.38 -1.45 -3.87
CA ALA A 55 3.08 -0.80 -5.13
C ALA A 55 3.06 0.73 -4.99
N ILE A 56 2.35 1.25 -3.97
CA ILE A 56 2.29 2.69 -3.68
C ILE A 56 3.69 3.24 -3.34
N ALA A 57 4.48 2.51 -2.56
CA ALA A 57 5.83 2.92 -2.18
C ALA A 57 6.79 2.97 -3.39
N ILE A 58 6.71 1.98 -4.27
CA ILE A 58 7.50 1.93 -5.52
C ILE A 58 7.07 3.07 -6.44
N GLU A 59 5.77 3.24 -6.70
CA GLU A 59 5.26 4.32 -7.55
C GLU A 59 5.64 5.70 -7.02
N SER A 60 5.52 5.91 -5.71
CA SER A 60 5.90 7.16 -5.07
C SER A 60 7.41 7.41 -5.17
N SER A 61 8.22 6.37 -5.00
CA SER A 61 9.68 6.46 -5.13
C SER A 61 10.09 6.76 -6.56
N ASP A 62 9.52 6.04 -7.53
CA ASP A 62 9.75 6.26 -8.96
C ASP A 62 9.31 7.67 -9.37
N TYR A 63 8.19 8.15 -8.83
CA TYR A 63 7.74 9.51 -9.06
C TYR A 63 8.76 10.52 -8.51
N LEU A 64 9.18 10.40 -7.25
CA LEU A 64 10.15 11.30 -6.63
C LEU A 64 11.49 11.31 -7.36
N LEU A 65 11.98 10.14 -7.80
CA LEU A 65 13.28 10.02 -8.45
C LEU A 65 13.28 10.57 -9.89
N ASN A 66 12.17 10.39 -10.61
CA ASN A 66 12.09 10.72 -12.03
C ASN A 66 11.33 12.02 -12.32
N ASN A 67 10.76 12.68 -11.33
CA ASN A 67 10.05 13.95 -11.53
C ASN A 67 10.70 15.09 -10.75
N PRO A 68 10.80 16.30 -11.34
CA PRO A 68 11.30 17.48 -10.65
C PRO A 68 10.31 18.08 -9.65
N GLY A 69 9.05 17.62 -9.67
CA GLY A 69 7.96 18.12 -8.84
C GLY A 69 7.13 19.19 -9.54
N ASN A 70 6.01 19.55 -8.92
CA ASN A 70 5.06 20.54 -9.42
C ASN A 70 4.57 21.43 -8.27
N PRO A 71 4.67 22.78 -8.36
CA PRO A 71 5.33 23.55 -9.43
C PRO A 71 6.83 23.24 -9.55
N GLU A 72 7.46 23.62 -10.67
CA GLU A 72 8.84 23.22 -10.99
C GLU A 72 9.88 23.67 -9.95
N ASN A 73 9.62 24.81 -9.33
CA ASN A 73 10.38 25.47 -8.27
C ASN A 73 9.66 25.37 -6.92
N TRP A 74 8.97 24.26 -6.66
CA TRP A 74 8.24 24.07 -5.40
C TRP A 74 9.13 24.17 -4.15
N GLU A 75 10.44 23.97 -4.31
CA GLU A 75 11.45 24.15 -3.26
C GLU A 75 11.73 25.61 -2.91
N ASP A 76 11.41 26.53 -3.82
CA ASP A 76 11.54 27.97 -3.63
C ASP A 76 10.23 28.52 -3.00
N ASP A 77 10.28 29.72 -2.41
CA ASP A 77 9.17 30.35 -1.66
C ASP A 77 7.82 30.41 -2.42
N GLU A 78 7.81 30.22 -3.75
CA GLU A 78 6.57 30.10 -4.55
C GLU A 78 5.74 28.85 -4.23
N GLY A 79 6.38 27.76 -3.77
CA GLY A 79 5.69 26.57 -3.26
C GLY A 79 5.42 26.65 -1.76
N LEU A 80 6.39 27.13 -1.00
CA LEU A 80 6.42 27.13 0.46
C LEU A 80 6.30 28.57 0.99
N ASP A 81 5.08 29.07 1.22
CA ASP A 81 4.89 30.41 1.80
C ASP A 81 5.30 30.38 3.28
N ASN A 82 6.51 30.87 3.61
CA ASN A 82 7.04 30.89 4.98
C ASN A 82 7.03 29.51 5.68
N GLY A 83 7.26 28.43 4.93
CA GLY A 83 7.22 27.05 5.46
C GLY A 83 5.80 26.44 5.50
N ILE A 84 4.80 27.11 4.93
CA ILE A 84 3.45 26.57 4.77
C ILE A 84 3.29 26.06 3.34
N VAL A 85 3.09 24.74 3.22
CA VAL A 85 2.84 24.08 1.93
C VAL A 85 1.48 24.52 1.39
N SER A 86 1.50 25.25 0.27
CA SER A 86 0.28 25.51 -0.51
C SER A 86 -0.31 24.18 -0.98
N LYS A 87 -1.64 24.04 -0.94
CA LYS A 87 -2.40 22.77 -0.97
C LYS A 87 -2.31 21.92 -2.27
N LYS A 88 -1.31 22.13 -3.12
CA LYS A 88 -1.13 21.42 -4.39
C LYS A 88 0.33 21.29 -4.84
N ILE A 89 1.27 21.18 -3.89
CA ILE A 89 2.66 20.87 -4.23
C ILE A 89 2.81 19.35 -4.33
N ILE A 90 3.21 18.86 -5.50
CA ILE A 90 3.64 17.47 -5.64
C ILE A 90 5.17 17.47 -5.61
N PRO A 91 5.81 16.95 -4.54
CA PRO A 91 7.26 16.97 -4.44
C PRO A 91 7.88 16.07 -5.52
N GLY A 92 9.09 16.44 -5.94
CA GLY A 92 9.93 15.63 -6.82
C GLY A 92 11.38 15.98 -6.58
N LEU A 93 12.28 15.02 -6.73
CA LEU A 93 13.69 15.19 -6.40
C LEU A 93 14.59 15.28 -7.64
N ALA A 94 14.03 15.05 -8.82
CA ALA A 94 14.81 15.05 -10.05
C ALA A 94 15.36 16.45 -10.38
N ILE A 95 16.58 16.47 -10.91
CA ILE A 95 17.24 17.70 -11.36
C ILE A 95 16.93 17.89 -12.85
N LYS A 96 16.28 19.00 -13.21
CA LYS A 96 16.17 19.42 -14.61
C LYS A 96 17.50 20.00 -15.07
N ASN A 97 17.93 19.65 -16.28
CA ASN A 97 19.05 20.33 -16.92
C ASN A 97 18.63 21.77 -17.28
N LYS A 98 19.02 22.75 -16.46
CA LYS A 98 18.83 24.18 -16.76
C LYS A 98 20.06 24.69 -17.50
N THR A 99 19.85 25.25 -18.68
CA THR A 99 20.84 26.06 -19.39
C THR A 99 21.10 27.34 -18.60
N VAL A 100 22.26 27.42 -17.94
CA VAL A 100 22.74 28.67 -17.33
C VAL A 100 23.66 29.36 -18.34
N ASP A 101 23.28 30.55 -18.79
CA ASP A 101 24.01 31.36 -19.79
C ASP A 101 25.42 31.81 -19.36
N ASN A 102 25.89 31.47 -18.16
CA ASN A 102 27.21 31.89 -17.68
C ASN A 102 27.94 30.74 -16.97
N GLY A 103 28.50 29.86 -17.79
CA GLY A 103 29.79 29.22 -17.57
C GLY A 103 30.05 28.63 -16.18
N ASP A 104 29.37 27.53 -15.85
CA ASP A 104 30.01 26.38 -15.21
C ASP A 104 29.11 25.13 -15.35
N PHE A 105 29.63 24.16 -16.13
CA PHE A 105 29.29 22.74 -16.26
C PHE A 105 27.92 22.25 -16.86
N PHE A 106 28.07 21.77 -18.12
CA PHE A 106 27.47 20.60 -18.82
C PHE A 106 26.14 20.67 -19.62
N TYR A 107 26.33 20.69 -20.96
CA TYR A 107 25.60 20.15 -22.12
C TYR A 107 24.22 20.70 -22.57
N GLU A 108 24.25 21.09 -23.86
CA GLU A 108 23.28 21.48 -24.89
C GLU A 108 21.79 21.68 -24.55
N SER A 109 21.35 22.90 -24.88
CA SER A 109 19.98 23.36 -25.05
C SER A 109 19.28 22.63 -26.20
N SER A 110 18.58 21.54 -25.90
CA SER A 110 17.44 21.10 -26.70
C SER A 110 16.17 21.46 -25.94
N SER A 111 15.12 21.85 -26.66
CA SER A 111 13.80 22.27 -26.18
C SER A 111 13.02 21.25 -25.30
N ASP A 112 13.69 20.19 -24.87
CA ASP A 112 13.22 19.19 -23.93
C ASP A 112 14.11 19.30 -22.69
N GLU A 113 13.57 19.86 -21.60
CA GLU A 113 14.22 19.94 -20.29
C GLU A 113 14.47 18.52 -19.76
N MET A 114 15.59 17.94 -20.19
CA MET A 114 15.92 16.56 -19.87
C MET A 114 16.27 16.46 -18.38
N ILE A 115 15.61 15.53 -17.69
CA ILE A 115 15.92 15.18 -16.31
C ILE A 115 17.30 14.52 -16.28
N MET A 116 18.19 14.98 -15.40
CA MET A 116 19.47 14.30 -15.18
C MET A 116 19.21 12.90 -14.61
N SER A 117 19.54 11.88 -15.39
CA SER A 117 19.48 10.49 -14.94
C SER A 117 20.47 10.26 -13.79
N ASN A 118 20.07 9.44 -12.81
CA ASN A 118 20.87 9.06 -11.64
C ASN A 118 21.34 10.24 -10.76
N ALA A 119 20.66 11.38 -10.82
CA ALA A 119 20.96 12.54 -10.00
C ALA A 119 19.72 13.00 -9.21
N ILE A 120 19.94 13.34 -7.94
CA ILE A 120 18.89 13.75 -6.99
C ILE A 120 19.28 15.11 -6.42
N SER A 121 18.35 16.07 -6.40
CA SER A 121 18.58 17.38 -5.82
C SER A 121 18.66 17.30 -4.29
N TYR A 122 19.84 17.59 -3.75
CA TYR A 122 20.08 17.63 -2.31
C TYR A 122 19.21 18.70 -1.60
N ASN A 123 19.01 19.86 -2.23
CA ASN A 123 18.18 20.93 -1.67
C ASN A 123 16.72 20.48 -1.56
N LYS A 124 16.18 19.89 -2.64
CA LYS A 124 14.81 19.33 -2.65
C LYS A 124 14.63 18.26 -1.57
N MET A 125 15.63 17.40 -1.36
CA MET A 125 15.61 16.39 -0.30
C MET A 125 15.55 17.01 1.11
N ILE A 126 16.28 18.09 1.38
CA ILE A 126 16.19 18.83 2.65
C ILE A 126 14.80 19.42 2.83
N MET A 127 14.21 20.01 1.78
CA MET A 127 12.87 20.58 1.85
C MET A 127 11.78 19.53 2.11
N VAL A 128 11.88 18.36 1.47
CA VAL A 128 11.01 17.20 1.78
C VAL A 128 11.15 16.79 3.24
N LYS A 129 12.39 16.69 3.76
CA LYS A 129 12.63 16.31 5.15
C LYS A 129 11.99 17.30 6.13
N ASN A 130 12.12 18.60 5.88
CA ASN A 130 11.61 19.63 6.79
C ASN A 130 10.08 19.74 6.77
N ASN A 131 9.43 19.36 5.66
CA ASN A 131 7.99 19.48 5.46
C ASN A 131 7.32 18.14 5.13
N TYR A 132 7.85 17.04 5.69
CA TYR A 132 7.51 15.68 5.30
C TYR A 132 6.00 15.38 5.36
N ASP A 133 5.35 15.70 6.47
CA ASP A 133 3.92 15.41 6.64
C ASP A 133 3.06 16.12 5.59
N SER A 134 3.39 17.37 5.27
CA SER A 134 2.64 18.16 4.31
C SER A 134 2.91 17.76 2.85
N LEU A 135 4.16 17.45 2.50
CA LEU A 135 4.55 17.13 1.12
C LEU A 135 4.33 15.65 0.77
N VAL A 136 4.67 14.75 1.69
CA VAL A 136 4.60 13.31 1.47
C VAL A 136 3.28 12.75 2.00
N GLY A 137 2.93 13.03 3.26
CA GLY A 137 1.67 12.55 3.85
C GLY A 137 0.43 13.09 3.14
N ASN A 138 0.30 14.42 3.11
CA ASN A 138 -0.92 15.06 2.61
C ASN A 138 -0.96 15.15 1.08
N ASN A 139 0.15 15.42 0.41
CA ASN A 139 0.12 15.69 -1.04
C ASN A 139 0.51 14.48 -1.91
N LEU A 140 1.52 13.70 -1.53
CA LEU A 140 1.95 12.52 -2.30
C LEU A 140 1.03 11.32 -2.06
N TYR A 141 0.73 11.03 -0.78
CA TYR A 141 -0.17 9.94 -0.42
C TYR A 141 -1.64 10.38 -0.34
N ASN A 142 -1.96 11.66 -0.29
CA ASN A 142 -3.35 12.15 -0.23
C ASN A 142 -4.18 11.46 0.87
N ASP A 143 -3.58 11.26 2.04
CA ASP A 143 -4.17 10.52 3.17
C ASP A 143 -4.64 9.07 2.85
N SER A 144 -4.25 8.53 1.69
CA SER A 144 -4.62 7.16 1.27
C SER A 144 -3.93 6.09 2.13
N VAL A 145 -2.77 6.43 2.68
CA VAL A 145 -2.01 5.57 3.59
C VAL A 145 -2.21 6.05 5.01
N ARG A 146 -3.13 5.42 5.73
CA ARG A 146 -3.30 5.59 7.18
C ARG A 146 -2.65 4.44 7.91
N SER A 147 -1.36 4.57 8.23
CA SER A 147 -0.70 3.62 9.12
C SER A 147 -1.04 3.95 10.58
N SER A 148 -1.67 3.02 11.29
CA SER A 148 -1.73 3.03 12.75
C SER A 148 -0.45 2.47 13.38
N MET A 149 0.44 1.92 12.55
CA MET A 149 1.70 1.31 12.96
C MET A 149 2.82 2.34 12.85
N ALA A 150 3.44 2.61 14.00
CA ALA A 150 4.61 3.47 14.08
C ALA A 150 5.81 2.62 14.49
N ILE A 151 6.84 2.60 13.65
CA ILE A 151 8.09 1.88 13.89
C ILE A 151 9.07 2.89 14.48
N TYR A 152 9.47 2.68 15.73
CA TYR A 152 10.50 3.49 16.38
C TYR A 152 11.76 2.64 16.54
N PRO A 153 12.96 3.22 16.36
CA PRO A 153 14.18 2.54 16.75
C PRO A 153 14.13 2.29 18.25
N LEU A 154 14.17 1.02 18.65
CA LEU A 154 14.45 0.64 20.03
C LEU A 154 15.85 1.15 20.36
N ASN A 155 15.91 2.23 21.12
CA ASN A 155 17.16 2.82 21.58
C ASN A 155 17.92 1.73 22.34
N GLY A 156 19.00 1.21 21.75
CA GLY A 156 19.77 0.06 22.24
C GLY A 156 20.62 0.37 23.49
N LYS A 157 20.08 1.13 24.44
CA LYS A 157 20.65 1.31 25.77
C LYS A 157 19.72 0.61 26.77
N ILE A 158 19.90 -0.71 26.87
CA ILE A 158 19.51 -1.50 28.04
C ILE A 158 20.76 -1.65 28.90
#